data_AF-R8Y0I5-F1
#
_entry.id   AF-R8Y0I5-F1
#
_cell.length_a   1.000
_cell.length_b   1.000
_cell.length_c   1.000
_cell.angle_alpha   90.00
_cell.angle_beta   90.00
_cell.angle_gamma   90.00
#
_symmetry.space_group_name_H-M   'P 1'
#
loop_
_entity.id
_entity.type
_entity.pdbx_description
1 polymer ?
#
loop_
_entity_poly.entity_id
_entity_poly.type
_entity_poly.pdbx_seq_one_letter_code
_entity_poly.pdbx_strand_id
1 'polypeptide(L)'
;MNIIKGTNFWRLLSIILFFIIFLGLYYFFIVYPKHTERNRIQVGEEILSSFFWLDLAEDSEIHSLILKQGLELNPLNDEIYIKDLKVLNLFYSWNNRHTEMKYILNKYSDYPSFDKDAIRGLCLKLMFVQQYNQKIKQKNYSSPRLLALKNINQRYLEIISPWLGDMKAFDDFYKAKNMIPNCKI
;
A
#
# COMPACT_ATOMS: atom_id res chain seq x y z
N MET A 1 64.31 36.03 -24.57
CA MET A 1 63.30 36.25 -23.51
C MET A 1 62.07 35.42 -23.87
N ASN A 2 61.97 34.20 -23.35
CA ASN A 2 60.91 33.26 -23.70
C ASN A 2 59.93 33.14 -22.53
N ILE A 3 58.97 34.07 -22.49
CA ILE A 3 57.74 33.91 -21.73
C ILE A 3 56.84 33.00 -22.59
N ILE A 4 55.94 32.23 -21.95
CA ILE A 4 54.95 31.28 -22.52
C ILE A 4 55.32 29.79 -22.32
N LYS A 5 55.26 29.35 -21.05
CA LYS A 5 54.91 27.94 -20.70
C LYS A 5 54.04 27.83 -19.45
N GLY A 6 53.95 28.87 -18.61
CA GLY A 6 53.08 28.89 -17.42
C GLY A 6 51.60 29.14 -17.69
N THR A 7 51.24 29.82 -18.78
CA THR A 7 49.85 30.25 -19.06
C THR A 7 48.89 29.11 -19.36
N ASN A 8 49.35 28.02 -20.00
CA ASN A 8 48.49 26.88 -20.35
C ASN A 8 48.11 26.02 -19.13
N PHE A 9 49.03 25.87 -18.16
CA PHE A 9 48.76 25.11 -16.94
C PHE A 9 47.72 25.82 -16.07
N TRP A 10 47.89 27.13 -15.82
CA TRP A 10 46.94 27.91 -15.04
C TRP A 10 45.57 28.03 -15.72
N ARG A 11 45.55 28.08 -17.06
CA ARG A 11 44.30 28.07 -17.83
C ARG A 11 43.59 26.72 -17.76
N LEU A 12 44.31 25.61 -17.85
CA LEU A 12 43.75 24.26 -17.69
C LEU A 12 43.23 24.05 -16.27
N LEU A 13 43.99 24.47 -15.25
CA LEU A 13 43.59 24.39 -13.85
C LEU A 13 42.30 25.19 -13.61
N SER A 14 42.20 26.41 -14.15
CA SER A 14 41.00 27.24 -14.04
C SER A 14 39.77 26.59 -14.69
N ILE A 15 39.93 25.96 -15.86
CA ILE A 15 38.85 25.23 -16.53
C ILE A 15 38.39 24.02 -15.69
N ILE A 16 39.33 23.24 -15.14
CA ILE A 16 39.01 22.10 -14.27
C ILE A 16 38.30 22.58 -12.99
N LEU A 17 38.77 23.67 -12.38
CA LEU A 17 38.17 24.22 -11.17
C LEU A 17 36.74 24.70 -11.43
N PHE A 18 36.52 25.40 -12.53
CA PHE A 18 35.19 25.82 -12.95
C PHE A 18 34.27 24.63 -13.20
N PHE A 19 34.77 23.57 -13.82
CA PHE A 19 34.01 22.35 -14.08
C PHE A 19 33.62 21.63 -12.78
N ILE A 20 34.52 21.52 -11.80
CA ILE A 20 34.24 20.93 -10.48
C ILE A 20 33.19 21.76 -9.75
N ILE A 21 33.32 23.09 -9.75
CA ILE A 21 32.33 23.99 -9.15
C ILE A 21 30.97 23.80 -9.82
N PHE A 22 30.93 23.78 -11.15
CA PHE A 22 29.68 23.59 -11.89
C PHE A 22 29.01 22.24 -11.58
N LEU A 23 29.79 21.15 -11.50
CA LEU A 23 29.30 19.84 -11.07
C LEU A 23 28.77 19.86 -9.64
N GLY A 24 29.48 20.52 -8.72
CA GLY A 24 29.05 20.68 -7.33
C GLY A 24 27.74 21.46 -7.21
N LEU A 25 27.61 22.56 -7.96
CA LEU A 25 26.39 23.36 -8.02
C LEU A 25 25.23 22.60 -8.66
N TYR A 26 25.47 21.88 -9.77
CA TYR A 26 24.48 21.01 -10.38
C TYR A 26 24.00 19.94 -9.39
N TYR A 27 24.95 19.30 -8.69
CA TYR A 27 24.60 18.31 -7.68
C TYR A 27 23.77 18.94 -6.56
N PHE A 28 24.18 20.08 -6.01
CA PHE A 28 23.52 20.71 -4.86
C PHE A 28 22.15 21.32 -5.20
N PHE A 29 21.98 21.92 -6.37
CA PHE A 29 20.74 22.60 -6.77
C PHE A 29 19.76 21.73 -7.54
N ILE A 30 20.21 20.66 -8.20
CA ILE A 30 19.35 19.84 -9.07
C ILE A 30 19.23 18.42 -8.55
N VAL A 31 20.35 17.76 -8.22
CA VAL A 31 20.37 16.34 -7.87
C VAL A 31 19.97 16.11 -6.40
N TYR A 32 20.59 16.83 -5.47
CA TYR A 32 20.37 16.73 -4.03
C TYR A 32 18.92 17.05 -3.61
N PRO A 33 18.27 18.13 -4.11
CA PRO A 33 16.88 18.41 -3.77
C PRO A 33 15.95 17.33 -4.30
N LYS A 34 16.20 16.82 -5.51
CA LYS A 34 15.40 15.73 -6.11
C LYS A 34 15.51 14.42 -5.33
N HIS A 35 16.70 14.07 -4.84
CA HIS A 35 16.87 12.90 -3.98
C HIS A 35 16.22 13.08 -2.61
N THR A 36 16.33 14.27 -2.02
CA THR A 36 15.71 14.54 -0.72
C THR A 36 14.19 14.63 -0.80
N GLU A 37 13.61 15.17 -1.88
CA GLU A 37 12.17 15.13 -2.15
C GLU A 37 11.67 13.70 -2.33
N ARG A 38 12.34 12.89 -3.15
CA ARG A 38 11.97 11.48 -3.33
C ARG A 38 12.04 10.70 -2.02
N ASN A 39 13.08 10.91 -1.22
CA ASN A 39 13.21 10.27 0.09
C ASN A 39 12.13 10.76 1.07
N ARG A 40 11.77 12.04 1.06
CA ARG A 40 10.68 12.57 1.90
C ARG A 40 9.32 11.98 1.52
N ILE A 41 9.05 11.86 0.21
CA ILE A 41 7.83 11.22 -0.29
C ILE A 41 7.82 9.75 0.15
N GLN A 42 8.93 9.03 -0.04
CA GLN A 42 9.05 7.63 0.37
C GLN A 42 8.83 7.46 1.88
N VAL A 43 9.43 8.31 2.72
CA VAL A 43 9.20 8.30 4.17
C VAL A 43 7.72 8.60 4.50
N GLY A 44 7.09 9.53 3.79
CA GLY A 44 5.66 9.80 3.93
C GLY A 44 4.79 8.58 3.56
N GLU A 45 5.12 7.88 2.47
CA GLU A 45 4.45 6.64 2.06
C GLU A 45 4.68 5.51 3.07
N GLU A 46 5.88 5.38 3.62
CA GLU A 46 6.22 4.41 4.66
C GLU A 46 5.45 4.68 5.95
N ILE A 47 5.33 5.93 6.39
CA ILE A 47 4.55 6.31 7.56
C ILE A 47 3.05 6.00 7.35
N LEU A 48 2.47 6.46 6.24
CA LEU A 48 1.05 6.23 5.95
C LEU A 48 0.71 4.75 5.79
N SER A 49 1.58 3.98 5.12
CA SER A 49 1.41 2.53 5.01
C SER A 49 1.60 1.82 6.34
N SER A 50 2.49 2.28 7.21
CA SER A 50 2.67 1.73 8.55
C SER A 50 1.39 1.85 9.38
N PHE A 51 0.71 3.00 9.34
CA PHE A 51 -0.60 3.14 10.01
C PHE A 51 -1.64 2.15 9.46
N PHE A 52 -1.69 1.98 8.14
CA PHE A 52 -2.60 1.02 7.53
C PHE A 52 -2.30 -0.42 7.98
N TRP A 53 -1.04 -0.83 8.03
CA TRP A 53 -0.67 -2.18 8.47
C TRP A 53 -0.91 -2.38 9.97
N LEU A 54 -0.68 -1.38 10.81
CA LEU A 54 -1.02 -1.43 12.24
C LEU A 54 -2.53 -1.59 12.45
N ASP A 55 -3.35 -0.77 11.77
CA ASP A 55 -4.81 -0.87 11.82
C ASP A 55 -5.29 -2.28 11.41
N LEU A 56 -4.68 -2.88 10.39
CA LEU A 56 -5.01 -4.24 9.97
C LEU A 56 -4.68 -5.29 11.03
N ALA A 57 -3.55 -5.15 11.72
CA ALA A 57 -3.17 -6.07 12.79
C ALA A 57 -4.19 -6.03 13.92
N GLU A 58 -4.59 -4.83 14.36
CA GLU A 58 -5.62 -4.64 15.38
C GLU A 58 -7.00 -5.16 14.94
N ASP A 59 -7.41 -4.87 13.70
CA ASP A 59 -8.69 -5.30 13.13
C ASP A 59 -8.75 -6.83 12.89
N SER A 60 -7.61 -7.54 12.93
CA SER A 60 -7.54 -8.96 12.55
C SER A 60 -8.40 -9.87 13.45
N GLU A 61 -8.45 -9.58 14.75
CA GLU A 61 -9.27 -10.33 15.70
C GLU A 61 -10.76 -10.10 15.47
N ILE A 62 -11.15 -8.85 15.21
CA ILE A 62 -12.54 -8.46 14.94
C ILE A 62 -13.06 -9.20 13.71
N HIS A 63 -12.31 -9.18 12.61
CA HIS A 63 -12.71 -9.87 11.38
C HIS A 63 -12.75 -11.38 11.58
N SER A 64 -11.78 -11.95 12.30
CA SER A 64 -11.79 -13.38 12.66
C SER A 64 -13.06 -13.74 13.43
N LEU A 65 -13.45 -12.95 14.43
CA LEU A 65 -14.66 -13.19 15.22
C LEU A 65 -15.94 -13.13 14.37
N ILE A 66 -16.09 -12.08 13.55
CA ILE A 66 -17.25 -11.88 12.69
C ILE A 66 -17.38 -13.04 11.69
N LEU A 67 -16.26 -13.46 11.09
CA LEU A 67 -16.22 -14.58 10.15
C LEU A 67 -16.60 -15.91 10.84
N LYS A 68 -16.18 -16.14 12.10
CA LYS A 68 -16.56 -17.32 12.91
C LYS A 68 -18.03 -17.35 13.27
N GLN A 69 -18.61 -16.19 13.58
CA GLN A 69 -20.01 -16.07 13.98
C GLN A 69 -20.99 -16.18 12.81
N GLY A 70 -20.50 -16.40 11.58
CA GLY A 70 -21.35 -16.70 10.42
C GLY A 70 -21.89 -15.47 9.69
N LEU A 71 -21.27 -14.29 9.87
CA LEU A 71 -21.54 -13.07 9.09
C LEU A 71 -23.01 -12.62 9.13
N GLU A 72 -23.58 -12.41 10.31
CA GLU A 72 -24.97 -11.97 10.43
C GLU A 72 -25.27 -10.68 9.65
N LEU A 73 -26.41 -10.62 8.97
CA LEU A 73 -26.84 -9.43 8.23
C LEU A 73 -27.50 -8.47 9.20
N ASN A 74 -26.78 -7.42 9.61
CA ASN A 74 -27.26 -6.47 10.60
C ASN A 74 -26.61 -5.09 10.39
N PRO A 75 -27.17 -4.02 11.00
CA PRO A 75 -26.64 -2.66 10.82
C PRO A 75 -25.18 -2.47 11.25
N LEU A 76 -24.70 -3.26 12.23
CA LEU A 76 -23.32 -3.17 12.69
C LEU A 76 -22.36 -3.66 11.60
N ASN A 77 -22.61 -4.85 11.05
CA ASN A 77 -21.79 -5.43 9.99
C ASN A 77 -21.90 -4.64 8.67
N ASP A 78 -23.03 -3.97 8.42
CA ASP A 78 -23.16 -3.03 7.30
C ASP A 78 -22.18 -1.86 7.40
N GLU A 79 -22.03 -1.25 8.58
CA GLU A 79 -21.10 -0.15 8.79
C GLU A 79 -19.64 -0.63 8.66
N ILE A 80 -19.32 -1.81 9.18
CA ILE A 80 -17.98 -2.42 9.02
C ILE A 80 -17.70 -2.66 7.52
N TYR A 81 -18.64 -3.26 6.80
CA TYR A 81 -18.55 -3.49 5.36
C TYR A 81 -18.32 -2.19 4.56
N ILE A 82 -19.06 -1.14 4.87
CA ILE A 82 -18.91 0.16 4.22
C ILE A 82 -17.55 0.78 4.54
N LYS A 83 -17.10 0.73 5.80
CA LYS A 83 -15.79 1.22 6.23
C LYS A 83 -14.68 0.49 5.47
N ASP A 84 -14.74 -0.83 5.42
CA ASP A 84 -13.71 -1.65 4.80
C ASP A 84 -13.64 -1.47 3.29
N LEU A 85 -14.78 -1.37 2.60
CA LEU A 85 -14.80 -1.02 1.18
C LEU A 85 -14.07 0.31 0.91
N LYS A 86 -14.34 1.33 1.72
CA LYS A 86 -13.71 2.65 1.58
C LYS A 86 -12.20 2.57 1.81
N VAL A 87 -11.79 1.89 2.89
CA VAL A 87 -10.38 1.74 3.28
C VAL A 87 -9.60 0.94 2.23
N LEU A 88 -10.15 -0.19 1.76
CA LEU A 88 -9.53 -1.00 0.72
C LEU A 88 -9.44 -0.26 -0.61
N ASN A 89 -10.46 0.51 -1.00
CA ASN A 89 -10.41 1.35 -2.20
C ASN A 89 -9.31 2.43 -2.10
N LEU A 90 -9.13 3.04 -0.92
CA LEU A 90 -8.05 4.00 -0.69
C LEU A 90 -6.69 3.31 -0.81
N PHE A 91 -6.53 2.15 -0.18
CA PHE A 91 -5.31 1.35 -0.25
C PHE A 91 -4.98 0.89 -1.68
N TYR A 92 -5.99 0.52 -2.46
CA TYR A 92 -5.86 0.22 -3.89
C TYR A 92 -5.33 1.42 -4.67
N SER A 93 -5.86 2.61 -4.40
CA SER A 93 -5.44 3.85 -5.05
C SER A 93 -4.00 4.23 -4.70
N TRP A 94 -3.60 4.07 -3.43
CA TRP A 94 -2.22 4.32 -2.97
C TRP A 94 -1.19 3.40 -3.59
N ASN A 95 -1.61 2.21 -4.01
CA ASN A 95 -0.75 1.25 -4.67
C ASN A 95 -0.75 1.38 -6.20
N ASN A 96 -0.94 2.60 -6.70
CA ASN A 96 -0.96 2.90 -8.14
C ASN A 96 -1.93 2.00 -8.93
N ARG A 97 -3.02 1.55 -8.29
CA ARG A 97 -4.02 0.66 -8.88
C ARG A 97 -3.44 -0.68 -9.36
N HIS A 98 -2.40 -1.18 -8.68
CA HIS A 98 -1.83 -2.48 -8.98
C HIS A 98 -2.85 -3.59 -8.68
N THR A 99 -3.14 -4.41 -9.68
CA THR A 99 -4.20 -5.43 -9.62
C THR A 99 -3.77 -6.68 -8.87
N GLU A 100 -2.49 -7.02 -8.88
CA GLU A 100 -1.99 -8.27 -8.27
C GLU A 100 -1.69 -8.09 -6.78
N MET A 101 -2.32 -8.90 -5.93
CA MET A 101 -2.08 -8.89 -4.48
C MET A 101 -0.63 -9.28 -4.13
N LYS A 102 -0.04 -10.22 -4.88
CA LYS A 102 1.37 -10.62 -4.72
C LYS A 102 2.34 -9.44 -4.76
N TYR A 103 2.11 -8.48 -5.66
CA TYR A 103 2.94 -7.28 -5.75
C TYR A 103 2.85 -6.45 -4.47
N ILE A 104 1.63 -6.25 -3.95
CA ILE A 104 1.37 -5.51 -2.71
C ILE A 104 2.10 -6.16 -1.54
N LEU A 105 1.90 -7.46 -1.35
CA LEU A 105 2.51 -8.21 -0.26
C LEU A 105 4.05 -8.14 -0.33
N ASN A 106 4.63 -8.30 -1.51
CA ASN A 106 6.09 -8.21 -1.69
C ASN A 106 6.63 -6.79 -1.46
N LYS A 107 5.96 -5.76 -2.00
CA LYS A 107 6.35 -4.35 -1.88
C LYS A 107 6.50 -3.93 -0.43
N TYR A 108 5.55 -4.33 0.42
CA TYR A 108 5.55 -3.95 1.83
C TYR A 108 6.33 -4.92 2.72
N SER A 109 6.75 -6.09 2.21
CA SER A 109 7.43 -7.11 3.01
C SER A 109 8.81 -6.71 3.53
N ASP A 110 9.39 -5.65 2.97
CA ASP A 110 10.69 -5.12 3.40
C ASP A 110 10.54 -4.02 4.47
N TYR A 111 9.31 -3.62 4.81
CA TYR A 111 9.06 -2.58 5.80
C TYR A 111 9.04 -3.14 7.23
N PRO A 112 9.66 -2.45 8.21
CA PRO A 112 9.70 -2.93 9.60
C PRO A 112 8.33 -3.05 10.27
N SER A 113 7.34 -2.26 9.84
CA SER A 113 5.97 -2.27 10.33
C SER A 113 5.10 -3.38 9.72
N PHE A 114 5.65 -4.14 8.78
CA PHE A 114 4.95 -5.22 8.10
C PHE A 114 4.98 -6.49 8.95
N ASP A 115 3.96 -6.63 9.80
CA ASP A 115 3.80 -7.77 10.71
C ASP A 115 2.89 -8.87 10.12
N LYS A 116 3.07 -10.11 10.57
CA LYS A 116 2.26 -11.28 10.21
C LYS A 116 0.78 -11.06 10.53
N ASP A 117 0.48 -10.39 11.63
CA ASP A 117 -0.90 -10.09 12.03
C ASP A 117 -1.55 -9.06 11.10
N ALA A 118 -0.76 -8.15 10.52
CA ALA A 118 -1.23 -7.18 9.54
C ALA A 118 -1.61 -7.84 8.21
N ILE A 119 -0.81 -8.81 7.75
CA ILE A 119 -1.12 -9.61 6.54
C ILE A 119 -2.39 -10.43 6.77
N ARG A 120 -2.51 -11.05 7.95
CA ARG A 120 -3.71 -11.78 8.36
C ARG A 120 -4.93 -10.86 8.38
N GLY A 121 -4.80 -9.67 8.94
CA GLY A 121 -5.84 -8.64 8.95
C GLY A 121 -6.32 -8.29 7.55
N LEU A 122 -5.40 -8.02 6.61
CA LEU A 122 -5.74 -7.72 5.21
C LEU A 122 -6.53 -8.87 4.58
N CYS A 123 -6.05 -10.10 4.80
CA CYS A 123 -6.68 -11.29 4.25
C CYS A 123 -8.11 -11.48 4.78
N LEU A 124 -8.29 -11.41 6.11
CA LEU A 124 -9.59 -11.55 6.77
C LEU A 124 -10.55 -10.43 6.37
N LYS A 125 -10.06 -9.19 6.22
CA LYS A 125 -10.86 -8.05 5.73
C LYS A 125 -11.37 -8.26 4.31
N LEU A 126 -10.51 -8.74 3.40
CA LEU A 126 -10.93 -9.09 2.03
C LEU A 126 -11.94 -10.24 2.00
N MET A 127 -11.72 -11.27 2.82
CA MET A 127 -12.66 -12.39 2.97
C MET A 127 -14.02 -11.91 3.49
N PHE A 128 -14.04 -11.06 4.52
CA PHE A 128 -15.24 -10.46 5.07
C PHE A 128 -16.02 -9.70 4.00
N VAL A 129 -15.37 -8.77 3.29
CA VAL A 129 -16.01 -7.99 2.22
C VAL A 129 -16.59 -8.90 1.14
N GLN A 130 -15.84 -9.92 0.72
CA GLN A 130 -16.29 -10.87 -0.29
C GLN A 130 -17.52 -11.67 0.17
N GLN A 131 -17.44 -12.31 1.33
CA GLN A 131 -18.49 -13.19 1.84
C GLN A 131 -19.74 -12.40 2.27
N TYR A 132 -19.56 -11.23 2.88
CA TYR A 132 -20.68 -10.36 3.28
C TYR A 132 -21.45 -9.87 2.05
N ASN A 133 -20.76 -9.38 1.02
CA ASN A 133 -21.40 -8.98 -0.24
C ASN A 133 -22.12 -10.14 -0.93
N GLN A 134 -21.55 -11.35 -0.92
CA GLN A 134 -22.23 -12.55 -1.43
C GLN A 134 -23.52 -12.83 -0.66
N LYS A 135 -23.47 -12.77 0.68
CA LYS A 135 -24.63 -13.01 1.55
C LYS A 135 -25.72 -11.96 1.35
N ILE A 136 -25.35 -10.68 1.22
CA ILE A 136 -26.28 -9.58 0.87
C ILE A 136 -27.04 -9.91 -0.42
N LYS A 137 -26.31 -10.29 -1.48
CA LYS A 137 -26.91 -10.63 -2.78
C LYS A 137 -27.81 -11.86 -2.71
N GLN A 138 -27.33 -12.93 -2.07
CA GLN A 138 -28.08 -14.18 -1.94
C GLN A 138 -29.39 -14.02 -1.15
N LYS A 139 -29.38 -13.19 -0.11
CA LYS A 139 -30.57 -12.95 0.73
C LYS A 139 -31.41 -11.75 0.27
N ASN A 140 -31.02 -11.09 -0.83
CA ASN A 140 -31.59 -9.82 -1.27
C ASN A 140 -31.72 -8.81 -0.11
N TYR A 141 -30.70 -8.78 0.75
CA TYR A 141 -30.69 -7.96 1.94
C TYR A 141 -30.45 -6.50 1.57
N SER A 142 -31.14 -5.62 2.29
CA SER A 142 -31.05 -4.20 2.06
C SER A 142 -31.35 -3.48 3.37
N SER A 143 -30.42 -2.61 3.79
CA SER A 143 -30.62 -1.69 4.90
C SER A 143 -30.63 -0.25 4.39
N PRO A 144 -31.23 0.70 5.13
CA PRO A 144 -31.22 2.12 4.74
C PRO A 144 -29.81 2.64 4.46
N ARG A 145 -28.82 2.14 5.22
CA ARG A 145 -27.43 2.54 5.08
C ARG A 145 -26.80 2.00 3.79
N LEU A 146 -27.00 0.71 3.51
CA LEU A 146 -26.52 0.09 2.27
C LEU A 146 -27.16 0.73 1.03
N LEU A 147 -28.44 1.10 1.11
CA LEU A 147 -29.15 1.79 0.03
C LEU A 147 -28.59 3.18 -0.24
N ALA A 148 -28.37 3.97 0.82
CA ALA A 148 -27.85 5.32 0.71
C ALA A 148 -26.47 5.37 0.00
N LEU A 149 -25.66 4.32 0.16
CA LEU A 149 -24.32 4.23 -0.41
C LEU A 149 -24.19 3.21 -1.54
N LYS A 150 -25.30 2.68 -2.08
CA LYS A 150 -25.31 1.56 -3.02
C LYS A 150 -24.35 1.75 -4.20
N ASN A 151 -24.44 2.89 -4.88
CA ASN A 151 -23.62 3.17 -6.07
C ASN A 151 -22.13 3.32 -5.73
N ILE A 152 -21.82 3.93 -4.58
CA ILE A 152 -20.44 4.12 -4.10
C ILE A 152 -19.85 2.76 -3.72
N ASN A 153 -20.58 1.97 -2.94
CA ASN A 153 -20.16 0.64 -2.50
C ASN A 153 -19.94 -0.29 -3.69
N GLN A 154 -20.83 -0.25 -4.69
CA GLN A 154 -20.68 -1.02 -5.92
C GLN A 154 -19.39 -0.62 -6.67
N ARG A 155 -19.14 0.68 -6.85
CA ARG A 155 -17.92 1.17 -7.49
C ARG A 155 -16.66 0.74 -6.73
N TYR A 156 -16.65 0.84 -5.40
CA TYR A 156 -15.50 0.40 -4.60
C TYR A 156 -15.28 -1.10 -4.73
N LEU A 157 -16.34 -1.90 -4.68
CA LEU A 157 -16.27 -3.34 -4.88
C LEU A 157 -15.69 -3.70 -6.26
N GLU A 158 -16.10 -3.01 -7.32
CA GLU A 158 -15.56 -3.20 -8.67
C GLU A 158 -14.06 -2.88 -8.73
N ILE A 159 -13.63 -1.78 -8.11
CA ILE A 159 -12.21 -1.37 -8.07
C ILE A 159 -11.34 -2.41 -7.35
N ILE A 160 -11.78 -2.90 -6.19
CA ILE A 160 -11.01 -3.86 -5.39
C ILE A 160 -11.23 -5.31 -5.83
N SER A 161 -12.09 -5.56 -6.82
CA SER A 161 -12.44 -6.91 -7.29
C SER A 161 -11.24 -7.79 -7.67
N PRO A 162 -10.12 -7.27 -8.22
CA PRO A 162 -8.94 -8.10 -8.48
C PRO A 162 -8.33 -8.73 -7.23
N TRP A 163 -8.52 -8.10 -6.07
CA TRP A 163 -8.02 -8.58 -4.78
C TRP A 163 -9.02 -9.50 -4.08
N LEU A 164 -10.31 -9.40 -4.43
CA LEU A 164 -11.36 -10.24 -3.85
C LEU A 164 -11.23 -11.66 -4.41
N GLY A 165 -10.79 -12.59 -3.56
CA GLY A 165 -10.64 -14.01 -3.92
C GLY A 165 -9.25 -14.42 -4.38
N ASP A 166 -8.26 -13.52 -4.41
CA ASP A 166 -6.85 -13.87 -4.64
C ASP A 166 -6.19 -14.42 -3.35
N MET A 167 -6.86 -15.38 -2.70
CA MET A 167 -6.37 -16.02 -1.48
C MET A 167 -5.08 -16.81 -1.73
N LYS A 168 -4.89 -17.25 -2.98
CA LYS A 168 -3.68 -17.93 -3.42
C LYS A 168 -2.44 -17.04 -3.27
N ALA A 169 -2.53 -15.75 -3.56
CA ALA A 169 -1.39 -14.84 -3.38
C ALA A 169 -0.94 -14.77 -1.91
N PHE A 170 -1.87 -14.82 -0.96
CA PHE A 170 -1.55 -14.87 0.48
C PHE A 170 -0.89 -16.20 0.85
N ASP A 171 -1.45 -17.33 0.43
CA ASP A 171 -0.88 -18.66 0.69
C ASP A 171 0.54 -18.80 0.13
N ASP A 172 0.74 -18.38 -1.13
CA ASP A 172 2.05 -18.38 -1.79
C ASP A 172 3.04 -17.46 -1.06
N PHE A 173 2.59 -16.30 -0.58
CA PHE A 173 3.42 -15.37 0.19
C PHE A 173 3.83 -15.95 1.54
N TYR A 174 2.88 -16.49 2.31
CA TYR A 174 3.17 -17.13 3.60
C TYR A 174 4.18 -18.27 3.43
N LYS A 175 3.99 -19.11 2.41
CA LYS A 175 4.93 -20.19 2.09
C LYS A 175 6.33 -19.65 1.73
N ALA A 176 6.42 -18.62 0.89
CA ALA A 176 7.69 -18.04 0.48
C ALA A 176 8.47 -17.41 1.64
N LYS A 177 7.78 -16.86 2.64
CA LYS A 177 8.38 -16.24 3.82
C LYS A 177 8.51 -17.20 5.02
N ASN A 178 8.25 -18.50 4.84
CA ASN A 178 8.23 -19.51 5.91
C ASN A 178 7.35 -19.11 7.11
N MET A 179 6.19 -18.52 6.82
CA MET A 179 5.20 -18.08 7.78
C MET A 179 4.05 -19.09 7.86
N ILE A 180 3.39 -19.16 9.02
CA ILE A 180 2.21 -20.02 9.18
C ILE A 180 1.03 -19.38 8.42
N PRO A 181 0.40 -20.08 7.45
CA PRO A 181 -0.72 -19.53 6.70
C PRO A 181 -1.91 -19.35 7.64
N ASN A 182 -2.39 -18.11 7.79
CA ASN A 182 -3.37 -17.76 8.83
C ASN A 182 -4.61 -17.01 8.31
N CYS A 183 -4.86 -17.06 7.00
CA CYS A 183 -6.15 -16.65 6.43
C CYS A 183 -7.30 -17.61 6.78
N LYS A 184 -6.99 -18.73 7.45
CA LYS A 184 -7.99 -19.72 7.86
C LYS A 184 -8.64 -19.28 9.17
N ILE A 185 -9.97 -19.32 9.16
CA ILE A 185 -10.85 -18.99 10.27
C ILE A 185 -10.82 -20.14 11.29
#